data_AF-A0A0A2JEG5-F1
#
_entry.id   AF-A0A0A2JEG5-F1
#
_cell.length_a   1.000
_cell.length_b   1.000
_cell.length_c   1.000
_cell.angle_alpha   90.00
_cell.angle_beta   90.00
_cell.angle_gamma   90.00
#
_symmetry.space_group_name_H-M   'P 1'
#
loop_
_entity.id
_entity.type
_entity.pdbx_description
1 polymer ?
#
loop_
_entity_poly.entity_id
_entity_poly.type
_entity_poly.pdbx_seq_one_letter_code
_entity_poly.pdbx_strand_id
1 'polypeptide(L)'
;MLGERAWFLPYDPSLPPIHVCEAACTAFATRLRKVLTKSETTSHMPRTQYTPEATLMKIRNPATKWPSLPKARLLVQIVFSQVTRVYHLVLRKSTIDQLEEAYRDENFEDPVLTCKFFAIFALGEVYSARSTPSLECNVPGVAYYVNAMTMIPILPERPSLAHIETLLLLSLYSFFLNRRHSAFLLVGSAMRLGLTVGLNHNIPESKCPDPVQREHRTRLWWAIYVFDRMYGSKVGWPIQISDADIYVDMPSNVPGDIHNDHTSDTEFLIASIELAKITGQVIDRVYSRKRFPESFLQREQKLLISLKEWSCALPPQIRLNRDGPVPMNVISLHLQFNQCIMLASRPILLHALIQATSPESVAEDSAQTNIRQTLKTLSDACIHAARHTHSLIVEEWTNGSVPIFGYFYAHYLFSSALIMVISSLVYPENSNDFALFEAAFEILRAMSSHGNLAATEFFDNLECVKQCLDEMRGPEGGNFHSDVSRAAESSTESLAVIAPNQLGLFGNTTASGISEATVATNHANDMAFLGESMEEFLAQPDVDFLLDPSLTDTVYSWPNLSLWTA
;
A
#
# COMPACT_ATOMS: atom_id res chain seq x y z
N MET A 1 -9.61 -23.35 5.41
CA MET A 1 -10.88 -22.65 5.10
C MET A 1 -10.68 -21.17 5.41
N LEU A 2 -10.66 -20.32 4.37
CA LEU A 2 -10.63 -18.87 4.52
C LEU A 2 -12.02 -18.40 5.01
N GLY A 3 -12.21 -18.30 6.32
CA GLY A 3 -13.48 -17.77 6.86
C GLY A 3 -13.54 -16.25 6.76
N GLU A 4 -14.74 -15.68 6.56
CA GLU A 4 -15.04 -14.22 6.59
C GLU A 4 -14.85 -13.56 7.97
N ARG A 5 -14.22 -14.25 8.93
CA ARG A 5 -14.04 -13.73 10.28
C ARG A 5 -13.01 -12.61 10.29
N ALA A 6 -13.35 -11.52 10.98
CA ALA A 6 -12.42 -10.43 11.22
C ALA A 6 -11.14 -10.94 11.89
N TRP A 7 -10.00 -10.57 11.31
CA TRP A 7 -8.72 -10.98 11.82
C TRP A 7 -8.24 -10.00 12.88
N PHE A 8 -8.36 -10.40 14.14
CA PHE A 8 -7.87 -9.65 15.29
C PHE A 8 -6.63 -10.32 15.85
N LEU A 9 -5.56 -9.55 16.05
CA LEU A 9 -4.31 -10.03 16.62
C LEU A 9 -4.09 -9.46 18.03
N PRO A 10 -4.00 -10.31 19.07
CA PRO A 10 -3.49 -9.90 20.36
C PRO A 10 -1.96 -9.77 20.28
N TYR A 11 -1.42 -8.57 20.51
CA TYR A 11 0.04 -8.37 20.56
C TYR A 11 0.55 -8.10 21.98
N ASP A 12 -0.31 -7.54 22.83
CA ASP A 12 -0.09 -7.35 24.25
C ASP A 12 -1.35 -7.86 24.98
N PRO A 13 -1.24 -8.87 25.87
CA PRO A 13 -2.39 -9.40 26.61
C PRO A 13 -3.14 -8.35 27.44
N SER A 14 -2.50 -7.22 27.75
CA SER A 14 -3.09 -6.11 28.50
C SER A 14 -3.82 -5.09 27.62
N LEU A 15 -3.75 -5.21 26.28
CA LEU A 15 -4.32 -4.26 25.33
C LEU A 15 -5.36 -4.92 24.41
N PRO A 16 -6.32 -4.12 23.88
CA PRO A 16 -7.27 -4.63 22.89
C PRO A 16 -6.55 -5.17 21.65
N PRO A 17 -7.03 -6.27 21.05
CA PRO A 17 -6.43 -6.82 19.84
C PRO A 17 -6.64 -5.87 18.66
N ILE A 18 -5.67 -5.85 17.74
CA ILE A 18 -5.69 -4.97 16.57
C ILE A 18 -6.28 -5.71 15.37
N HIS A 19 -7.18 -5.05 14.65
CA HIS A 19 -7.72 -5.55 13.39
C HIS A 19 -6.67 -5.50 12.27
N VAL A 20 -6.45 -6.63 11.60
CA VAL A 20 -5.61 -6.76 10.40
C VAL A 20 -6.53 -6.88 9.20
N CYS A 21 -6.59 -5.86 8.36
CA CYS A 21 -7.40 -5.93 7.15
C CYS A 21 -6.67 -6.68 6.02
N GLU A 22 -7.45 -7.42 5.23
CA GLU A 22 -6.98 -8.19 4.08
C GLU A 22 -6.32 -7.32 3.00
N ALA A 23 -6.71 -6.04 2.85
CA ALA A 23 -6.07 -5.14 1.88
C ALA A 23 -4.58 -4.85 2.19
N ALA A 24 -4.14 -5.03 3.43
CA ALA A 24 -2.75 -4.75 3.80
C ALA A 24 -1.77 -5.74 3.17
N CYS A 25 -0.62 -5.28 2.66
CA CYS A 25 0.40 -6.17 2.09
C CYS A 25 0.98 -7.16 3.12
N THR A 26 1.03 -6.79 4.41
CA THR A 26 1.47 -7.73 5.48
C THR A 26 0.45 -8.85 5.71
N ALA A 27 -0.85 -8.58 5.51
CA ALA A 27 -1.89 -9.60 5.55
C ALA A 27 -1.72 -10.57 4.38
N PHE A 28 -1.51 -10.04 3.18
CA PHE A 28 -1.21 -10.82 1.98
C PHE A 28 0.04 -11.69 2.15
N ALA A 29 1.13 -11.16 2.71
CA ALA A 29 2.34 -11.95 3.02
C ALA A 29 2.05 -13.12 3.98
N THR A 30 1.15 -12.93 4.94
CA THR A 30 0.75 -14.02 5.85
C THR A 30 -0.09 -15.07 5.12
N ARG A 31 -1.02 -14.66 4.24
CA ARG A 31 -1.78 -15.58 3.39
C ARG A 31 -0.86 -16.40 2.50
N LEU A 32 0.14 -15.77 1.88
CA LEU A 32 1.18 -16.47 1.14
C LEU A 32 1.87 -17.52 2.01
N ARG A 33 2.39 -17.16 3.18
CA ARG A 33 3.04 -18.13 4.08
C ARG A 33 2.11 -19.27 4.52
N LYS A 34 0.83 -19.02 4.75
CA LYS A 34 -0.17 -20.07 5.05
C LYS A 34 -0.29 -21.09 3.92
N VAL A 35 -0.30 -20.63 2.66
CA VAL A 35 -0.32 -21.52 1.49
C VAL A 35 0.98 -22.31 1.39
N LEU A 36 2.15 -21.65 1.51
CA LEU A 36 3.46 -22.32 1.42
C LEU A 36 3.66 -23.38 2.51
N THR A 37 3.25 -23.09 3.74
CA THR A 37 3.40 -24.01 4.90
C THR A 37 2.29 -25.05 5.01
N LYS A 38 1.23 -24.94 4.20
CA LYS A 38 -0.03 -25.71 4.35
C LYS A 38 -0.58 -25.69 5.78
N SER A 39 -0.29 -24.61 6.53
CA SER A 39 -0.63 -24.49 7.94
C SER A 39 -1.51 -23.27 8.19
N GLU A 40 -2.72 -23.52 8.67
CA GLU A 40 -3.67 -22.47 9.06
C GLU A 40 -3.25 -21.75 10.36
N THR A 41 -2.32 -22.34 11.14
CA THR A 41 -1.84 -21.78 12.41
C THR A 41 -0.73 -20.74 12.22
N THR A 42 -0.22 -20.56 11.00
CA THR A 42 0.79 -19.55 10.69
C THR A 42 0.30 -18.16 11.12
N SER A 43 0.99 -17.60 12.12
CA SER A 43 0.59 -16.36 12.79
C SER A 43 0.90 -15.13 11.95
N HIS A 44 0.10 -14.08 12.12
CA HIS A 44 0.48 -12.76 11.63
C HIS A 44 1.75 -12.30 12.34
N MET A 45 2.61 -11.59 11.61
CA MET A 45 3.70 -10.87 12.26
C MET A 45 3.14 -9.57 12.85
N PRO A 46 3.27 -9.34 14.17
CA PRO A 46 2.78 -8.13 14.80
C PRO A 46 3.55 -6.91 14.30
N ARG A 47 2.85 -5.79 14.15
CA ARG A 47 3.44 -4.51 13.73
C ARG A 47 4.07 -3.78 14.90
N THR A 48 5.32 -4.12 15.22
CA THR A 48 6.06 -3.56 16.36
C THR A 48 7.14 -2.57 15.96
N GLN A 49 7.50 -2.48 14.69
CA GLN A 49 8.59 -1.65 14.18
C GLN A 49 8.19 -0.18 14.03
N TYR A 50 7.86 0.53 15.10
CA TYR A 50 7.53 1.95 15.07
C TYR A 50 8.21 2.70 16.22
N THR A 51 8.34 4.03 16.10
CA THR A 51 8.88 4.85 17.20
C THR A 51 7.84 4.99 18.33
N PRO A 52 8.07 4.44 19.53
CA PRO A 52 7.08 4.46 20.61
C PRO A 52 6.90 5.85 21.23
N GLU A 53 5.76 6.07 21.87
CA GLU A 53 5.41 7.31 22.58
C GLU A 53 6.46 7.65 23.63
N ALA A 54 6.95 6.65 24.38
CA ALA A 54 7.96 6.85 25.41
C ALA A 54 9.27 7.41 24.82
N THR A 55 9.67 6.97 23.62
CA THR A 55 10.86 7.50 22.93
C THR A 55 10.61 8.92 22.44
N LEU A 56 9.45 9.19 21.85
CA LEU A 56 9.08 10.56 21.43
C LEU A 56 9.10 11.53 22.61
N MET A 57 8.58 11.12 23.78
CA MET A 57 8.56 11.96 24.98
C MET A 57 9.96 12.26 25.53
N LYS A 58 10.94 11.36 25.36
CA LYS A 58 12.35 11.61 25.74
C LYS A 58 13.03 12.60 24.80
N ILE A 59 12.75 12.49 23.50
CA ILE A 59 13.28 13.37 22.45
C ILE A 59 12.70 14.78 22.56
N ARG A 60 11.45 14.91 23.04
CA ARG A 60 10.77 16.19 23.20
C ARG A 60 11.68 17.18 23.94
N ASN A 61 12.00 18.27 23.25
CA ASN A 61 12.78 19.35 23.82
C ASN A 61 12.03 20.67 23.64
N PRO A 62 11.38 21.18 24.70
CA PRO A 62 10.68 22.48 24.65
C PRO A 62 11.59 23.65 24.27
N ALA A 63 12.92 23.50 24.39
CA ALA A 63 13.90 24.48 23.97
C ALA A 63 14.37 24.30 22.51
N THR A 64 13.70 23.46 21.71
CA THR A 64 13.98 23.34 20.27
C THR A 64 13.76 24.69 19.60
N LYS A 65 14.84 25.26 19.08
CA LYS A 65 14.83 26.56 18.40
C LYS A 65 14.61 26.37 16.91
N TRP A 66 14.14 27.43 16.27
CA TRP A 66 14.23 27.58 14.83
C TRP A 66 15.70 27.46 14.39
N PRO A 67 15.98 26.84 13.23
CA PRO A 67 17.34 26.75 12.70
C PRO A 67 17.87 28.13 12.26
N SER A 68 19.09 28.22 11.74
CA SER A 68 19.53 29.47 11.10
C SER A 68 18.72 29.72 9.81
N LEU A 69 18.52 30.98 9.43
CA LEU A 69 17.76 31.31 8.20
C LEU A 69 18.27 30.56 6.95
N PRO A 70 19.59 30.42 6.70
CA PRO A 70 20.08 29.62 5.58
C PRO A 70 19.66 28.14 5.67
N LYS A 71 19.71 27.54 6.87
CA LYS A 71 19.27 26.15 7.07
C LYS A 71 17.76 26.04 6.91
N ALA A 72 16.98 26.99 7.44
CA ALA A 72 15.52 27.01 7.28
C ALA A 72 15.12 27.07 5.80
N ARG A 73 15.70 28.00 5.03
CA ARG A 73 15.48 28.10 3.58
C ARG A 73 15.81 26.80 2.86
N LEU A 74 16.94 26.18 3.18
CA LEU A 74 17.33 24.89 2.60
C LEU A 74 16.27 23.80 2.88
N LEU A 75 15.83 23.66 4.14
CA LEU A 75 14.84 22.66 4.52
C LEU A 75 13.50 22.88 3.79
N VAL A 76 13.03 24.13 3.70
CA VAL A 76 11.80 24.46 2.97
C VAL A 76 11.93 24.11 1.48
N GLN A 77 13.06 24.44 0.85
CA GLN A 77 13.29 24.12 -0.56
C GLN A 77 13.37 22.61 -0.81
N ILE A 78 13.97 21.85 0.11
CA ILE A 78 13.95 20.38 0.04
C ILE A 78 12.50 19.88 0.05
N VAL A 79 11.66 20.36 0.97
CA VAL A 79 10.24 19.98 1.02
C VAL A 79 9.50 20.36 -0.28
N PHE A 80 9.76 21.53 -0.85
CA PHE A 80 9.12 21.92 -2.12
C PHE A 80 9.51 20.99 -3.27
N SER A 81 10.76 20.56 -3.32
CA SER A 81 11.25 19.63 -4.35
C SER A 81 10.77 18.19 -4.17
N GLN A 82 10.74 17.70 -2.93
CA GLN A 82 10.51 16.29 -2.60
C GLN A 82 9.04 15.97 -2.29
N VAL A 83 8.31 16.91 -1.69
CA VAL A 83 6.95 16.69 -1.19
C VAL A 83 5.94 17.49 -2.00
N THR A 84 6.17 18.81 -2.16
CA THR A 84 5.16 19.71 -2.76
C THR A 84 4.97 19.52 -4.27
N ARG A 85 5.78 18.69 -4.92
CA ARG A 85 5.56 18.25 -6.31
C ARG A 85 4.62 17.03 -6.42
N VAL A 86 4.51 16.25 -5.34
CA VAL A 86 3.64 15.07 -5.26
C VAL A 86 2.32 15.43 -4.57
N TYR A 87 2.36 16.32 -3.59
CA TYR A 87 1.20 16.71 -2.80
C TYR A 87 1.13 18.22 -2.64
N HIS A 88 0.00 18.84 -3.01
CA HIS A 88 -0.22 20.27 -2.75
C HIS A 88 -0.55 20.51 -1.28
N LEU A 89 0.48 20.65 -0.45
CA LEU A 89 0.31 20.83 1.00
C LEU A 89 0.37 22.28 1.46
N VAL A 90 1.09 23.14 0.73
CA VAL A 90 1.29 24.56 1.10
C VAL A 90 1.48 25.41 -0.16
N LEU A 91 1.16 26.71 -0.07
CA LEU A 91 1.55 27.69 -1.08
C LEU A 91 3.04 28.03 -1.00
N ARG A 92 3.80 27.81 -2.08
CA ARG A 92 5.27 27.96 -2.07
C ARG A 92 5.73 29.37 -1.73
N LYS A 93 5.33 30.37 -2.54
CA LYS A 93 5.69 31.78 -2.32
C LYS A 93 5.26 32.29 -0.95
N SER A 94 3.99 32.10 -0.59
CA SER A 94 3.46 32.53 0.72
C SER A 94 4.18 31.89 1.89
N THR A 95 4.59 30.63 1.80
CA THR A 95 5.36 29.95 2.87
C THR A 95 6.78 30.52 2.97
N ILE A 96 7.41 30.89 1.86
CA ILE A 96 8.72 31.57 1.90
C ILE A 96 8.57 32.98 2.48
N ASP A 97 7.57 33.74 2.04
CA ASP A 97 7.35 35.11 2.55
C ASP A 97 7.09 35.09 4.06
N GLN A 98 6.26 34.15 4.55
CA GLN A 98 6.04 33.92 5.98
C GLN A 98 7.32 33.54 6.73
N LEU A 99 8.21 32.75 6.11
CA LEU A 99 9.50 32.41 6.69
C LEU A 99 10.36 33.67 6.83
N GLU A 100 10.49 34.46 5.76
CA GLU A 100 11.31 35.67 5.75
C GLU A 100 10.80 36.72 6.74
N GLU A 101 9.49 36.89 6.84
CA GLU A 101 8.84 37.77 7.81
C GLU A 101 9.14 37.34 9.25
N ALA A 102 8.96 36.05 9.57
CA ALA A 102 9.24 35.52 10.90
C ALA A 102 10.69 35.75 11.36
N TYR A 103 11.68 35.61 10.46
CA TYR A 103 13.09 35.89 10.78
C TYR A 103 13.44 37.37 10.83
N ARG A 104 12.77 38.21 10.03
CA ARG A 104 12.99 39.66 10.02
C ARG A 104 12.46 40.31 11.30
N ASP A 105 11.28 39.87 11.73
CA ASP A 105 10.58 40.46 12.86
C ASP A 105 10.90 39.72 14.18
N GLU A 106 11.75 38.68 14.11
CA GLU A 106 12.07 37.76 15.21
C GLU A 106 10.82 37.14 15.87
N ASN A 107 9.73 37.02 15.11
CA ASN A 107 8.44 36.55 15.58
C ASN A 107 8.33 35.02 15.45
N PHE A 108 8.92 34.32 16.40
CA PHE A 108 8.92 32.85 16.47
C PHE A 108 7.88 32.29 17.47
N GLU A 109 7.03 33.16 18.02
CA GLU A 109 6.11 32.79 19.11
C GLU A 109 4.68 32.48 18.61
N ASP A 110 4.35 32.74 17.34
CA ASP A 110 3.08 32.30 16.77
C ASP A 110 3.00 30.76 16.80
N PRO A 111 2.09 30.16 17.60
CA PRO A 111 2.06 28.72 17.78
C PRO A 111 1.65 27.98 16.51
N VAL A 112 0.77 28.55 15.68
CA VAL A 112 0.27 27.91 14.46
C VAL A 112 1.35 27.92 13.40
N LEU A 113 2.00 29.07 13.23
CA LEU A 113 3.09 29.23 12.27
C LEU A 113 4.30 28.38 12.65
N THR A 114 4.68 28.38 13.93
CA THR A 114 5.79 27.58 14.43
C THR A 114 5.51 26.09 14.30
N CYS A 115 4.30 25.65 14.61
CA CYS A 115 3.90 24.24 14.41
C CYS A 115 4.02 23.84 12.94
N LYS A 116 3.52 24.67 12.01
CA LYS A 116 3.64 24.46 10.56
C LYS A 116 5.11 24.35 10.14
N PHE A 117 5.95 25.30 10.52
CA PHE A 117 7.36 25.29 10.13
C PHE A 117 8.15 24.17 10.77
N PHE A 118 7.85 23.76 12.00
CA PHE A 118 8.47 22.58 12.60
C PHE A 118 8.09 21.31 11.84
N ALA A 119 6.85 21.16 11.39
CA ALA A 119 6.47 20.06 10.51
C ALA A 119 7.25 20.08 9.18
N ILE A 120 7.44 21.27 8.58
CA ILE A 120 8.24 21.46 7.36
C ILE A 120 9.73 21.15 7.61
N PHE A 121 10.30 21.60 8.72
CA PHE A 121 11.70 21.34 9.06
C PHE A 121 11.94 19.86 9.35
N ALA A 122 11.00 19.18 10.01
CA ALA A 122 11.06 17.74 10.22
C ALA A 122 11.14 17.00 8.88
N LEU A 123 10.24 17.32 7.94
CA LEU A 123 10.26 16.76 6.58
C LEU A 123 11.54 17.13 5.82
N GLY A 124 11.97 18.39 5.92
CA GLY A 124 13.21 18.84 5.29
C GLY A 124 14.44 18.07 5.80
N GLU A 125 14.50 17.76 7.08
CA GLU A 125 15.61 17.01 7.68
C GLU A 125 15.61 15.54 7.28
N VAL A 126 14.44 14.87 7.23
CA VAL A 126 14.35 13.46 6.84
C VAL A 126 14.62 13.22 5.36
N TYR A 127 14.26 14.18 4.50
CA TYR A 127 14.62 14.17 3.09
C TYR A 127 16.04 14.71 2.82
N SER A 128 16.69 15.31 3.81
CA SER A 128 18.08 15.74 3.68
C SER A 128 19.02 14.58 4.01
N ALA A 129 19.78 14.13 3.01
CA ALA A 129 20.83 13.12 3.18
C ALA A 129 21.99 13.55 4.11
N ARG A 130 21.96 14.76 4.69
CA ARG A 130 23.05 15.36 5.49
C ARG A 130 22.73 15.50 6.98
N SER A 131 21.61 14.95 7.44
CA SER A 131 21.21 15.08 8.85
C SER A 131 21.86 13.99 9.71
N THR A 132 22.52 14.37 10.80
CA THR A 132 23.09 13.43 11.77
C THR A 132 21.96 12.76 12.57
N PRO A 133 21.88 11.41 12.61
CA PRO A 133 20.89 10.70 13.41
C PRO A 133 21.07 11.03 14.90
N SER A 134 19.97 11.05 15.65
CA SER A 134 20.03 11.17 17.12
C SER A 134 20.33 9.81 17.75
N LEU A 135 20.99 9.79 18.92
CA LEU A 135 21.31 8.55 19.64
C LEU A 135 20.07 7.75 20.07
N GLU A 136 18.91 8.40 20.22
CA GLU A 136 17.66 7.78 20.70
C GLU A 136 16.69 7.38 19.57
N CYS A 137 16.79 8.03 18.41
CA CYS A 137 16.00 7.74 17.22
C CYS A 137 16.79 8.11 15.96
N ASN A 138 16.99 7.13 15.09
CA ASN A 138 17.79 7.32 13.88
C ASN A 138 17.06 8.10 12.78
N VAL A 139 15.77 8.42 12.95
CA VAL A 139 14.98 9.16 11.96
C VAL A 139 15.22 10.67 12.10
N PRO A 140 15.81 11.35 11.10
CA PRO A 140 16.09 12.78 11.19
C PRO A 140 14.83 13.64 11.23
N GLY A 141 14.88 14.79 11.92
CA GLY A 141 13.73 15.70 12.04
C GLY A 141 12.78 15.39 13.21
N VAL A 142 13.02 14.31 13.96
CA VAL A 142 12.08 13.82 14.99
C VAL A 142 11.85 14.83 16.11
N ALA A 143 12.87 15.62 16.47
CA ALA A 143 12.72 16.67 17.47
C ALA A 143 11.73 17.77 17.04
N TYR A 144 11.77 18.20 15.76
CA TYR A 144 10.78 19.15 15.25
C TYR A 144 9.38 18.53 15.20
N TYR A 145 9.26 17.29 14.72
CA TYR A 145 7.98 16.58 14.67
C TYR A 145 7.32 16.46 16.05
N VAL A 146 8.05 16.00 17.05
CA VAL A 146 7.50 15.81 18.41
C VAL A 146 7.07 17.14 19.00
N ASN A 147 7.90 18.19 18.87
CA ASN A 147 7.52 19.50 19.37
C ASN A 147 6.27 20.04 18.66
N ALA A 148 6.19 19.95 17.33
CA ALA A 148 5.01 20.34 16.57
C ALA A 148 3.74 19.59 17.02
N MET A 149 3.83 18.27 17.24
CA MET A 149 2.72 17.46 17.75
C MET A 149 2.22 17.92 19.13
N THR A 150 3.06 18.57 19.94
CA THR A 150 2.65 19.13 21.24
C THR A 150 2.07 20.55 21.17
N MET A 151 2.16 21.22 20.03
CA MET A 151 1.68 22.60 19.85
C MET A 151 0.21 22.68 19.43
N ILE A 152 -0.43 21.55 19.11
CA ILE A 152 -1.87 21.46 18.84
C ILE A 152 -2.57 20.66 19.95
N PRO A 153 -2.47 21.04 21.24
CA PRO A 153 -3.06 20.26 22.33
C PRO A 153 -4.59 20.40 22.37
N ILE A 154 -5.11 21.55 21.90
CA ILE A 154 -6.54 21.84 21.82
C ILE A 154 -6.85 22.12 20.36
N LEU A 155 -7.71 21.28 19.76
CA LEU A 155 -8.16 21.50 18.39
C LEU A 155 -8.97 22.81 18.33
N PRO A 156 -8.71 23.68 17.33
CA PRO A 156 -9.46 24.92 17.20
C PRO A 156 -10.91 24.64 16.77
N GLU A 157 -11.86 25.30 17.42
CA GLU A 157 -13.28 25.29 17.01
C GLU A 157 -13.46 25.80 15.56
N ARG A 158 -12.62 26.75 15.16
CA ARG A 158 -12.55 27.28 13.80
C ARG A 158 -11.12 27.14 13.27
N PRO A 159 -10.80 26.05 12.55
CA PRO A 159 -9.45 25.83 12.06
C PRO A 159 -9.10 26.83 10.95
N SER A 160 -7.87 27.34 10.96
CA SER A 160 -7.30 28.00 9.79
C SER A 160 -6.79 26.95 8.79
N LEU A 161 -6.54 27.35 7.53
CA LEU A 161 -5.91 26.45 6.55
C LEU A 161 -4.56 25.94 7.05
N ALA A 162 -3.78 26.77 7.73
CA ALA A 162 -2.50 26.37 8.32
C ALA A 162 -2.61 25.19 9.30
N HIS A 163 -3.73 25.05 10.03
CA HIS A 163 -3.95 23.85 10.86
C HIS A 163 -4.08 22.59 9.99
N ILE A 164 -4.86 22.67 8.92
CA ILE A 164 -5.08 21.56 7.99
C ILE A 164 -3.78 21.19 7.26
N GLU A 165 -3.06 22.19 6.74
CA GLU A 165 -1.73 22.00 6.11
C GLU A 165 -0.78 21.27 7.08
N THR A 166 -0.72 21.72 8.34
CA THR A 166 0.15 21.16 9.37
C THR A 166 -0.19 19.71 9.71
N LEU A 167 -1.49 19.38 9.83
CA LEU A 167 -1.92 17.99 10.07
C LEU A 167 -1.49 17.06 8.93
N LEU A 168 -1.59 17.50 7.67
CA LEU A 168 -1.14 16.72 6.53
C LEU A 168 0.39 16.54 6.50
N LEU A 169 1.16 17.59 6.82
CA LEU A 169 2.62 17.53 6.92
C LEU A 169 3.07 16.58 8.03
N LEU A 170 2.48 16.67 9.23
CA LEU A 170 2.75 15.78 10.36
C LEU A 170 2.31 14.33 10.07
N SER A 171 1.21 14.17 9.35
CA SER A 171 0.75 12.86 8.90
C SER A 171 1.79 12.20 7.98
N LEU A 172 2.31 12.94 7.00
CA LEU A 172 3.34 12.43 6.12
C LEU A 172 4.62 12.07 6.89
N TYR A 173 5.04 12.93 7.83
CA TYR A 173 6.21 12.64 8.68
C TYR A 173 6.02 11.38 9.52
N SER A 174 4.80 11.11 10.00
CA SER A 174 4.49 9.94 10.84
C SER A 174 4.82 8.60 10.16
N PHE A 175 4.84 8.53 8.82
CA PHE A 175 5.27 7.33 8.09
C PHE A 175 6.76 7.01 8.21
N PHE A 176 7.63 8.02 8.37
CA PHE A 176 9.06 7.80 8.59
C PHE A 176 9.34 7.18 9.97
N LEU A 177 8.45 7.45 10.93
CA LEU A 177 8.45 6.80 12.25
C LEU A 177 7.69 5.46 12.26
N ASN A 178 7.20 5.02 11.09
CA ASN A 178 6.28 3.90 10.88
C ASN A 178 5.01 3.95 11.78
N ARG A 179 4.59 5.15 12.21
CA ARG A 179 3.39 5.40 13.03
C ARG A 179 2.15 5.57 12.16
N ARG A 180 1.79 4.53 11.41
CA ARG A 180 0.68 4.55 10.40
C ARG A 180 -0.67 4.91 10.99
N HIS A 181 -0.97 4.46 12.21
CA HIS A 181 -2.22 4.80 12.90
C HIS A 181 -2.27 6.29 13.27
N SER A 182 -1.15 6.86 13.74
CA SER A 182 -1.05 8.31 13.99
C SER A 182 -1.23 9.10 12.69
N ALA A 183 -0.58 8.67 11.60
CA ALA A 183 -0.75 9.29 10.28
C ALA A 183 -2.24 9.33 9.87
N PHE A 184 -2.93 8.19 9.96
CA PHE A 184 -4.35 8.11 9.62
C PHE A 184 -5.24 8.99 10.49
N LEU A 185 -5.01 9.04 11.81
CA LEU A 185 -5.77 9.92 12.71
C LEU A 185 -5.56 11.41 12.37
N LEU A 186 -4.35 11.79 11.97
CA LEU A 186 -4.04 13.15 11.54
C LEU A 186 -4.77 13.49 10.23
N VAL A 187 -4.78 12.59 9.24
CA VAL A 187 -5.58 12.77 8.01
C VAL A 187 -7.07 12.84 8.30
N GLY A 188 -7.61 11.98 9.15
CA GLY A 188 -9.03 12.03 9.51
C GLY A 188 -9.40 13.28 10.29
N SER A 189 -8.47 13.84 11.05
CA SER A 189 -8.65 15.16 11.66
C SER A 189 -8.63 16.27 10.61
N ALA A 190 -7.69 16.23 9.66
CA ALA A 190 -7.65 17.17 8.54
C ALA A 190 -8.93 17.12 7.68
N MET A 191 -9.48 15.92 7.44
CA MET A 191 -10.76 15.70 6.77
C MET A 191 -11.91 16.39 7.50
N ARG A 192 -12.07 16.12 8.80
CA ARG A 192 -13.15 16.74 9.60
C ARG A 192 -13.00 18.26 9.68
N LEU A 193 -11.79 18.78 9.88
CA LEU A 193 -11.55 20.23 9.89
C LEU A 193 -11.79 20.86 8.51
N GLY A 194 -11.45 20.16 7.42
CA GLY A 194 -11.76 20.54 6.05
C GLY A 194 -13.26 20.66 5.81
N LEU A 195 -14.05 19.70 6.31
CA LEU A 195 -15.52 19.76 6.28
C LEU A 195 -16.06 20.93 7.11
N THR A 196 -15.52 21.17 8.32
CA THR A 196 -15.92 22.30 9.18
C THR A 196 -15.80 23.65 8.48
N VAL A 197 -14.78 23.85 7.63
CA VAL A 197 -14.57 25.10 6.87
C VAL A 197 -15.06 25.04 5.43
N GLY A 198 -15.77 23.97 5.06
CA GLY A 198 -16.38 23.79 3.74
C GLY A 198 -15.38 23.67 2.60
N LEU A 199 -14.26 22.95 2.78
CA LEU A 199 -13.30 22.68 1.69
C LEU A 199 -13.86 21.77 0.60
N ASN A 200 -14.87 20.95 0.91
CA ASN A 200 -15.54 20.08 -0.06
C ASN A 200 -16.55 20.79 -0.95
N HIS A 201 -16.63 22.13 -0.89
CA HIS A 201 -17.51 22.96 -1.70
C HIS A 201 -16.72 24.08 -2.38
N ASN A 202 -17.11 24.43 -3.60
CA ASN A 202 -16.60 25.63 -4.26
C ASN A 202 -16.98 26.90 -3.47
N ILE A 203 -15.98 27.73 -3.16
CA ILE A 203 -16.21 29.02 -2.50
C ILE A 203 -16.53 30.11 -3.54
N PRO A 204 -17.61 30.89 -3.36
CA PRO A 204 -17.92 31.98 -4.30
C PRO A 204 -16.83 33.05 -4.37
N GLU A 205 -16.57 33.60 -5.55
CA GLU A 205 -15.58 34.68 -5.74
C GLU A 205 -15.84 35.90 -4.85
N SER A 206 -17.11 36.21 -4.59
CA SER A 206 -17.53 37.29 -3.70
C SER A 206 -17.09 37.08 -2.24
N LYS A 207 -16.80 35.85 -1.82
CA LYS A 207 -16.32 35.49 -0.48
C LYS A 207 -14.82 35.25 -0.42
N CYS A 208 -14.19 34.89 -1.54
CA CYS A 208 -12.76 34.75 -1.67
C CYS A 208 -12.31 35.30 -3.04
N PRO A 209 -12.02 36.61 -3.14
CA PRO A 209 -11.70 37.23 -4.43
C PRO A 209 -10.37 36.79 -5.02
N ASP A 210 -9.40 36.43 -4.17
CA ASP A 210 -8.07 35.97 -4.60
C ASP A 210 -8.14 34.56 -5.23
N PRO A 211 -7.88 34.41 -6.54
CA PRO A 211 -7.95 33.13 -7.21
C PRO A 211 -6.88 32.13 -6.71
N VAL A 212 -5.73 32.59 -6.21
CA VAL A 212 -4.70 31.71 -5.65
C VAL A 212 -5.19 31.05 -4.37
N GLN A 213 -5.89 31.81 -3.52
CA GLN A 213 -6.46 31.30 -2.28
C GLN A 213 -7.63 30.34 -2.55
N ARG A 214 -8.47 30.63 -3.56
CA ARG A 214 -9.51 29.69 -4.00
C ARG A 214 -8.90 28.36 -4.46
N GLU A 215 -7.92 28.42 -5.35
CA GLU A 215 -7.26 27.22 -5.87
C GLU A 215 -6.50 26.45 -4.76
N HIS A 216 -5.87 27.15 -3.81
CA HIS A 216 -5.23 26.50 -2.67
C HIS A 216 -6.25 25.72 -1.82
N ARG A 217 -7.45 26.25 -1.59
CA ARG A 217 -8.53 25.52 -0.88
C ARG A 217 -8.95 24.26 -1.64
N THR A 218 -9.16 24.36 -2.96
CA THR A 218 -9.51 23.23 -3.82
C THR A 218 -8.42 22.15 -3.78
N ARG A 219 -7.17 22.52 -4.01
CA ARG A 219 -6.05 21.56 -4.01
C ARG A 219 -5.80 20.95 -2.63
N LEU A 220 -6.01 21.70 -1.55
CA LEU A 220 -5.86 21.19 -0.19
C LEU A 220 -6.94 20.16 0.15
N TRP A 221 -8.19 20.37 -0.30
CA TRP A 221 -9.24 19.34 -0.22
C TRP A 221 -8.81 18.05 -0.93
N TRP A 222 -8.36 18.17 -2.16
CA TRP A 222 -7.93 17.02 -2.94
C TRP A 222 -6.66 16.35 -2.38
N ALA A 223 -5.78 17.09 -1.72
CA ALA A 223 -4.66 16.50 -0.98
C ALA A 223 -5.14 15.63 0.20
N ILE A 224 -6.12 16.11 0.99
CA ILE A 224 -6.75 15.31 2.06
C ILE A 224 -7.35 14.02 1.46
N TYR A 225 -8.10 14.16 0.37
CA TYR A 225 -8.76 13.08 -0.32
C TYR A 225 -7.79 12.00 -0.81
N VAL A 226 -6.69 12.41 -1.46
CA VAL A 226 -5.62 11.51 -1.93
C VAL A 226 -4.99 10.79 -0.73
N PHE A 227 -4.68 11.50 0.35
CA PHE A 227 -4.10 10.91 1.57
C PHE A 227 -5.03 9.84 2.16
N ASP A 228 -6.33 10.14 2.29
CA ASP A 228 -7.31 9.20 2.84
C ASP A 228 -7.31 7.87 2.07
N ARG A 229 -7.41 7.93 0.74
CA ARG A 229 -7.47 6.75 -0.13
C ARG A 229 -6.15 6.00 -0.22
N MET A 230 -5.04 6.73 -0.32
CA MET A 230 -3.72 6.13 -0.38
C MET A 230 -3.33 5.46 0.93
N TYR A 231 -3.73 6.01 2.08
CA TYR A 231 -3.38 5.41 3.39
C TYR A 231 -4.36 4.31 3.75
N GLY A 232 -5.65 4.55 3.49
CA GLY A 232 -6.70 3.56 3.60
C GLY A 232 -6.37 2.29 2.82
N SER A 233 -5.82 2.39 1.61
CA SER A 233 -5.47 1.22 0.80
C SER A 233 -4.33 0.35 1.36
N LYS A 234 -3.45 0.93 2.18
CA LYS A 234 -2.32 0.19 2.78
C LYS A 234 -2.69 -0.53 4.06
N VAL A 235 -3.69 -0.02 4.78
CA VAL A 235 -4.16 -0.59 6.04
C VAL A 235 -5.46 -1.39 5.84
N GLY A 236 -6.20 -1.12 4.76
CA GLY A 236 -7.51 -1.67 4.43
C GLY A 236 -8.67 -1.04 5.19
N TRP A 237 -8.55 0.24 5.54
CA TRP A 237 -9.64 0.94 6.20
C TRP A 237 -10.66 1.50 5.20
N PRO A 238 -11.95 1.59 5.58
CA PRO A 238 -12.97 2.21 4.75
C PRO A 238 -12.62 3.66 4.40
N ILE A 239 -13.06 4.12 3.23
CA ILE A 239 -12.98 5.53 2.84
C ILE A 239 -13.78 6.41 3.81
N GLN A 240 -13.28 7.61 4.11
CA GLN A 240 -13.91 8.48 5.12
C GLN A 240 -15.07 9.31 4.57
N ILE A 241 -15.10 9.58 3.26
CA ILE A 241 -16.13 10.37 2.60
C ILE A 241 -16.53 9.74 1.27
N SER A 242 -17.83 9.76 0.98
CA SER A 242 -18.39 9.34 -0.31
C SER A 242 -18.07 10.38 -1.38
N ASP A 243 -17.79 9.94 -2.61
CA ASP A 243 -17.60 10.84 -3.75
C ASP A 243 -18.85 11.68 -4.05
N ALA A 244 -20.03 11.20 -3.65
CA ALA A 244 -21.30 11.90 -3.82
C ALA A 244 -21.44 13.15 -2.92
N ASP A 245 -20.62 13.26 -1.87
CA ASP A 245 -20.65 14.36 -0.89
C ASP A 245 -19.58 15.43 -1.18
N ILE A 246 -19.00 15.39 -2.38
CA ILE A 246 -17.94 16.29 -2.84
C ILE A 246 -18.49 17.19 -3.94
N TYR A 247 -18.51 18.50 -3.66
CA TYR A 247 -19.09 19.54 -4.53
C TYR A 247 -18.05 20.63 -4.88
N VAL A 248 -16.76 20.27 -4.83
CA VAL A 248 -15.65 21.13 -5.25
C VAL A 248 -15.10 20.64 -6.57
N ASP A 249 -14.73 21.58 -7.43
CA ASP A 249 -14.23 21.28 -8.77
C ASP A 249 -12.85 20.61 -8.72
N MET A 250 -12.45 20.01 -9.83
CA MET A 250 -11.06 19.55 -10.00
C MET A 250 -10.08 20.72 -9.96
N PRO A 251 -8.81 20.50 -9.55
CA PRO A 251 -7.78 21.52 -9.59
C PRO A 251 -7.66 22.17 -10.98
N SER A 252 -7.38 23.47 -10.99
CA SER A 252 -7.28 24.26 -12.21
C SER A 252 -6.02 25.12 -12.22
N ASN A 253 -5.64 25.64 -13.39
CA ASN A 253 -4.55 26.60 -13.51
C ASN A 253 -5.07 28.00 -13.13
N VAL A 254 -4.34 28.68 -12.26
CA VAL A 254 -4.64 30.09 -11.93
C VAL A 254 -4.15 30.98 -13.07
N PRO A 255 -4.93 31.99 -13.53
CA PRO A 255 -4.49 32.88 -14.60
C PRO A 255 -3.21 33.68 -14.28
N GLY A 256 -2.32 33.83 -15.26
CA GLY A 256 -1.12 34.67 -15.22
C GLY A 256 0.15 33.96 -14.71
N ASP A 257 1.28 34.71 -14.65
CA ASP A 257 2.59 34.20 -14.17
C ASP A 257 2.57 33.74 -12.70
N ILE A 258 1.49 34.06 -11.99
CA ILE A 258 1.23 33.71 -10.58
C ILE A 258 1.11 32.19 -10.39
N HIS A 259 0.74 31.44 -11.43
CA HIS A 259 0.63 29.98 -11.37
C HIS A 259 1.95 29.35 -10.93
N ASN A 260 3.03 29.52 -11.71
CA ASN A 260 4.32 28.87 -11.44
C ASN A 260 4.94 29.24 -10.07
N ASP A 261 4.64 30.45 -9.58
CA ASP A 261 5.12 30.93 -8.28
C ASP A 261 4.45 30.23 -7.08
N HIS A 262 3.20 29.77 -7.25
CA HIS A 262 2.36 29.33 -6.13
C HIS A 262 1.86 27.89 -6.26
N THR A 263 1.50 27.46 -7.46
CA THR A 263 0.85 26.18 -7.77
C THR A 263 1.44 25.58 -9.04
N SER A 264 1.95 24.35 -9.01
CA SER A 264 2.43 23.66 -10.21
C SER A 264 1.73 22.30 -10.41
N ASP A 265 2.01 21.64 -11.53
CA ASP A 265 1.70 20.23 -11.75
C ASP A 265 0.18 19.91 -11.71
N THR A 266 -0.67 20.79 -12.25
CA THR A 266 -2.14 20.62 -12.24
C THR A 266 -2.58 19.30 -12.89
N GLU A 267 -2.04 18.97 -14.06
CA GLU A 267 -2.34 17.73 -14.78
C GLU A 267 -1.96 16.48 -13.96
N PHE A 268 -0.81 16.54 -13.28
CA PHE A 268 -0.38 15.50 -12.36
C PHE A 268 -1.35 15.35 -11.18
N LEU A 269 -1.80 16.47 -10.57
CA LEU A 269 -2.76 16.42 -9.47
C LEU A 269 -4.09 15.80 -9.91
N ILE A 270 -4.61 16.20 -11.07
CA ILE A 270 -5.84 15.61 -11.63
C ILE A 270 -5.66 14.11 -11.82
N ALA A 271 -4.56 13.67 -12.46
CA ALA A 271 -4.27 12.26 -12.64
C ALA A 271 -4.14 11.50 -11.31
N SER A 272 -3.50 12.09 -10.29
CA SER A 272 -3.37 11.51 -8.95
C SER A 272 -4.72 11.38 -8.24
N ILE A 273 -5.60 12.37 -8.37
CA ILE A 273 -6.96 12.35 -7.80
C ILE A 273 -7.80 11.25 -8.46
N GLU A 274 -7.76 11.15 -9.79
CA GLU A 274 -8.47 10.10 -10.53
C GLU A 274 -7.94 8.70 -10.19
N LEU A 275 -6.63 8.55 -10.00
CA LEU A 275 -6.07 7.29 -9.54
C LEU A 275 -6.49 6.96 -8.10
N ALA A 276 -6.54 7.96 -7.22
CA ALA A 276 -7.03 7.80 -5.86
C ALA A 276 -8.52 7.40 -5.83
N LYS A 277 -9.35 7.93 -6.75
CA LYS A 277 -10.74 7.48 -6.95
C LYS A 277 -10.79 5.98 -7.18
N ILE A 278 -10.06 5.49 -8.17
CA ILE A 278 -10.01 4.06 -8.52
C ILE A 278 -9.46 3.24 -7.34
N THR A 279 -8.42 3.72 -6.66
CA THR A 279 -7.87 3.07 -5.46
C THR A 279 -8.93 2.90 -4.36
N GLY A 280 -9.76 3.92 -4.13
CA GLY A 280 -10.89 3.83 -3.19
C GLY A 280 -11.93 2.78 -3.62
N GLN A 281 -12.20 2.69 -4.93
CA GLN A 281 -13.08 1.66 -5.48
C GLN A 281 -12.49 0.26 -5.33
N VAL A 282 -11.18 0.06 -5.47
CA VAL A 282 -10.53 -1.24 -5.20
C VAL A 282 -10.79 -1.67 -3.75
N ILE A 283 -10.61 -0.77 -2.78
CA ILE A 283 -10.86 -1.08 -1.36
C ILE A 283 -12.33 -1.41 -1.10
N ASP A 284 -13.25 -0.66 -1.68
CA ASP A 284 -14.69 -0.90 -1.52
C ASP A 284 -15.18 -2.16 -2.24
N ARG A 285 -14.69 -2.44 -3.44
CA ARG A 285 -15.20 -3.49 -4.31
C ARG A 285 -14.49 -4.83 -4.13
N VAL A 286 -13.22 -4.84 -3.71
CA VAL A 286 -12.43 -6.08 -3.56
C VAL A 286 -12.30 -6.49 -2.09
N TYR A 287 -12.05 -5.55 -1.19
CA TYR A 287 -11.67 -5.83 0.20
C TYR A 287 -12.74 -5.50 1.23
N SER A 288 -13.92 -5.02 0.81
CA SER A 288 -15.04 -4.81 1.72
C SER A 288 -15.88 -6.08 1.85
N ARG A 289 -16.64 -6.15 2.94
CA ARG A 289 -17.63 -7.21 3.17
C ARG A 289 -18.99 -6.94 2.53
N LYS A 290 -19.09 -5.88 1.72
CA LYS A 290 -20.33 -5.57 1.01
C LYS A 290 -20.56 -6.66 -0.02
N ARG A 291 -21.82 -7.06 -0.15
CA ARG A 291 -22.25 -7.98 -1.21
C ARG A 291 -22.65 -7.16 -2.43
N PHE A 292 -22.22 -7.64 -3.60
CA PHE A 292 -22.45 -7.00 -4.89
C PHE A 292 -23.19 -7.98 -5.79
N PRO A 293 -24.05 -7.51 -6.71
CA PRO A 293 -24.68 -8.40 -7.69
C PRO A 293 -23.67 -8.98 -8.68
N GLU A 294 -22.54 -8.30 -8.92
CA GLU A 294 -21.48 -8.78 -9.82
C GLU A 294 -20.56 -9.81 -9.15
N SER A 295 -20.04 -10.76 -9.95
CA SER A 295 -19.03 -11.73 -9.48
C SER A 295 -17.71 -11.05 -9.09
N PHE A 296 -16.82 -11.77 -8.41
CA PHE A 296 -15.51 -11.23 -8.04
C PHE A 296 -14.70 -10.87 -9.29
N LEU A 297 -14.62 -11.78 -10.26
CA LEU A 297 -13.91 -11.56 -11.52
C LEU A 297 -14.48 -10.38 -12.32
N GLN A 298 -15.81 -10.23 -12.36
CA GLN A 298 -16.43 -9.09 -13.04
C GLN A 298 -16.07 -7.75 -12.39
N ARG A 299 -16.04 -7.67 -11.06
CA ARG A 299 -15.63 -6.45 -10.35
C ARG A 299 -14.17 -6.12 -10.62
N GLU A 300 -13.30 -7.11 -10.56
CA GLU A 300 -11.87 -6.96 -10.78
C GLU A 300 -11.55 -6.54 -12.22
N GLN A 301 -12.19 -7.15 -13.22
CA GLN A 301 -12.11 -6.72 -14.62
C GLN A 301 -12.55 -5.28 -14.84
N LYS A 302 -13.68 -4.85 -14.26
CA LYS A 302 -14.14 -3.44 -14.34
C LYS A 302 -13.08 -2.48 -13.79
N LEU A 303 -12.46 -2.81 -12.66
CA LEU A 303 -11.40 -2.00 -12.06
C LEU A 303 -10.16 -1.90 -12.97
N LEU A 304 -9.76 -3.02 -13.58
CA LEU A 304 -8.63 -3.04 -14.51
C LEU A 304 -8.91 -2.27 -15.80
N ILE A 305 -10.14 -2.29 -16.30
CA ILE A 305 -10.58 -1.44 -17.42
C ILE A 305 -10.46 0.04 -17.04
N SER A 306 -10.95 0.44 -15.87
CA SER A 306 -10.81 1.83 -15.40
C SER A 306 -9.34 2.26 -15.26
N LEU A 307 -8.46 1.37 -14.81
CA LEU A 307 -7.00 1.62 -14.75
C LEU A 307 -6.39 1.77 -16.15
N LYS A 308 -6.80 0.94 -17.11
CA LYS A 308 -6.38 1.07 -18.52
C LYS A 308 -6.81 2.41 -19.10
N GLU A 309 -8.08 2.77 -18.93
CA GLU A 309 -8.64 4.03 -19.41
C GLU A 309 -7.91 5.23 -18.80
N TRP A 310 -7.66 5.19 -17.49
CA TRP A 310 -6.87 6.19 -16.79
C TRP A 310 -5.46 6.34 -17.39
N SER A 311 -4.76 5.22 -17.64
CA SER A 311 -3.41 5.24 -18.24
C SER A 311 -3.43 5.81 -19.66
N CYS A 312 -4.43 5.46 -20.48
CA CYS A 312 -4.58 5.98 -21.84
C CYS A 312 -4.90 7.49 -21.85
N ALA A 313 -5.62 7.97 -20.84
CA ALA A 313 -6.00 9.38 -20.71
C ALA A 313 -4.87 10.28 -20.20
N LEU A 314 -3.74 9.73 -19.73
CA LEU A 314 -2.63 10.53 -19.21
C LEU A 314 -2.07 11.49 -20.28
N PRO A 315 -1.90 12.79 -19.97
CA PRO A 315 -1.19 13.73 -20.82
C PRO A 315 0.28 13.33 -21.06
N PRO A 316 0.88 13.64 -22.23
CA PRO A 316 2.24 13.21 -22.59
C PRO A 316 3.31 13.60 -21.57
N GLN A 317 3.18 14.76 -20.93
CA GLN A 317 4.15 15.29 -19.96
C GLN A 317 4.22 14.52 -18.64
N ILE A 318 3.22 13.69 -18.32
CA ILE A 318 3.20 12.84 -17.12
C ILE A 318 3.24 11.33 -17.44
N ARG A 319 3.54 10.99 -18.70
CA ARG A 319 3.88 9.62 -19.10
C ARG A 319 5.36 9.35 -18.79
N LEU A 320 5.71 8.08 -18.60
CA LEU A 320 7.11 7.67 -18.49
C LEU A 320 7.75 7.81 -19.87
N ASN A 321 8.52 8.88 -20.09
CA ASN A 321 9.30 9.03 -21.31
C ASN A 321 10.69 8.40 -21.10
N ARG A 322 11.15 7.60 -22.07
CA ARG A 322 12.46 6.94 -22.04
C ARG A 322 13.62 7.86 -22.44
N ASP A 323 13.33 9.00 -23.06
CA ASP A 323 14.36 9.87 -23.67
C ASP A 323 14.91 10.96 -22.73
N GLY A 324 14.83 10.79 -21.41
CA GLY A 324 15.40 11.75 -20.46
C GLY A 324 15.12 11.44 -18.98
N PRO A 325 15.67 12.24 -18.05
CA PRO A 325 15.42 12.06 -16.63
C PRO A 325 13.93 12.28 -16.32
N VAL A 326 13.29 11.24 -15.79
CA VAL A 326 11.87 11.29 -15.43
C VAL A 326 11.69 12.05 -14.10
N PRO A 327 10.77 13.03 -14.02
CA PRO A 327 10.49 13.70 -12.75
C PRO A 327 9.99 12.73 -11.67
N MET A 328 10.47 12.88 -10.43
CA MET A 328 10.12 12.01 -9.30
C MET A 328 8.60 11.92 -9.05
N ASN A 329 7.85 13.01 -9.26
CA ASN A 329 6.39 12.97 -9.15
C ASN A 329 5.79 11.99 -10.17
N VAL A 330 6.25 12.01 -11.42
CA VAL A 330 5.81 11.04 -12.45
C VAL A 330 6.13 9.61 -12.02
N ILE A 331 7.35 9.33 -11.55
CA ILE A 331 7.73 8.00 -11.03
C ILE A 331 6.78 7.58 -9.90
N SER A 332 6.53 8.46 -8.93
CA SER A 332 5.59 8.22 -7.83
C SER A 332 4.17 7.90 -8.32
N LEU A 333 3.68 8.56 -9.37
CA LEU A 333 2.36 8.29 -9.95
C LEU A 333 2.28 6.89 -10.55
N HIS A 334 3.29 6.50 -11.32
CA HIS A 334 3.35 5.17 -11.94
C HIS A 334 3.55 4.05 -10.90
N LEU A 335 4.29 4.30 -9.83
CA LEU A 335 4.37 3.37 -8.68
C LEU A 335 3.01 3.23 -7.98
N GLN A 336 2.26 4.32 -7.79
CA GLN A 336 0.90 4.27 -7.25
C GLN A 336 -0.05 3.50 -8.16
N PHE A 337 0.08 3.69 -9.47
CA PHE A 337 -0.74 3.02 -10.48
C PHE A 337 -0.49 1.51 -10.48
N ASN A 338 0.77 1.09 -10.52
CA ASN A 338 1.13 -0.33 -10.43
C ASN A 338 0.66 -0.94 -9.10
N GLN A 339 0.75 -0.20 -7.98
CA GLN A 339 0.21 -0.67 -6.71
C GLN A 339 -1.31 -0.87 -6.77
N CYS A 340 -2.04 0.00 -7.46
CA CYS A 340 -3.49 -0.15 -7.61
C CYS A 340 -3.85 -1.41 -8.40
N ILE A 341 -3.12 -1.71 -9.49
CA ILE A 341 -3.27 -2.98 -10.24
C ILE A 341 -2.96 -4.17 -9.33
N MET A 342 -1.82 -4.15 -8.62
CA MET A 342 -1.45 -5.24 -7.71
C MET A 342 -2.49 -5.46 -6.61
N LEU A 343 -3.06 -4.40 -6.05
CA LEU A 343 -4.12 -4.52 -5.04
C LEU A 343 -5.40 -5.11 -5.62
N ALA A 344 -5.80 -4.74 -6.84
CA ALA A 344 -6.99 -5.29 -7.48
C ALA A 344 -6.85 -6.78 -7.80
N SER A 345 -5.69 -7.20 -8.32
CA SER A 345 -5.53 -8.52 -8.93
C SER A 345 -4.80 -9.56 -8.08
N ARG A 346 -4.13 -9.17 -6.97
CA ARG A 346 -3.41 -10.16 -6.13
C ARG A 346 -4.29 -11.27 -5.52
N PRO A 347 -5.61 -11.11 -5.26
CA PRO A 347 -6.43 -12.25 -4.84
C PRO A 347 -6.54 -13.32 -5.93
N ILE A 348 -6.56 -12.93 -7.21
CA ILE A 348 -6.55 -13.88 -8.33
C ILE A 348 -5.23 -14.64 -8.38
N LEU A 349 -4.11 -13.93 -8.23
CA LEU A 349 -2.80 -14.56 -8.20
C LEU A 349 -2.65 -15.52 -7.00
N LEU A 350 -3.24 -15.18 -5.85
CA LEU A 350 -3.27 -16.07 -4.69
C LEU A 350 -4.15 -17.31 -4.92
N HIS A 351 -5.30 -17.15 -5.59
CA HIS A 351 -6.13 -18.28 -6.03
C HIS A 351 -5.34 -19.23 -6.94
N ALA A 352 -4.62 -18.68 -7.93
CA ALA A 352 -3.78 -19.47 -8.82
C ALA A 352 -2.68 -20.26 -8.06
N LEU A 353 -2.10 -19.68 -7.01
CA LEU A 353 -1.16 -20.39 -6.14
C LEU A 353 -1.81 -21.52 -5.35
N ILE A 354 -3.00 -21.28 -4.80
CA ILE A 354 -3.76 -22.30 -4.05
C ILE A 354 -4.07 -23.48 -4.97
N GLN A 355 -4.51 -23.22 -6.21
CA GLN A 355 -4.75 -24.24 -7.23
C GLN A 355 -3.47 -25.02 -7.57
N ALA A 356 -2.37 -24.32 -7.85
CA ALA A 356 -1.10 -24.95 -8.23
C ALA A 356 -0.48 -25.83 -7.12
N THR A 357 -0.85 -25.59 -5.85
CA THR A 357 -0.36 -26.36 -4.69
C THR A 357 -1.32 -27.45 -4.22
N SER A 358 -2.50 -27.56 -4.85
CA SER A 358 -3.52 -28.57 -4.54
C SER A 358 -3.21 -29.91 -5.23
N PRO A 359 -3.35 -31.06 -4.53
CA PRO A 359 -3.04 -32.38 -5.09
C PRO A 359 -4.08 -32.95 -6.08
N GLU A 360 -5.21 -32.26 -6.32
CA GLU A 360 -6.33 -32.76 -7.11
C GLU A 360 -6.60 -31.88 -8.33
N SER A 361 -5.96 -32.16 -9.48
CA SER A 361 -6.41 -31.61 -10.76
C SER A 361 -6.20 -32.60 -11.92
N VAL A 362 -7.11 -33.57 -12.04
CA VAL A 362 -7.18 -34.50 -13.18
C VAL A 362 -8.62 -34.57 -13.69
N ALA A 363 -8.99 -33.63 -14.56
CA ALA A 363 -9.97 -33.77 -15.64
C ALA A 363 -10.02 -32.43 -16.40
N GLU A 364 -9.73 -32.44 -17.70
CA GLU A 364 -9.81 -31.24 -18.54
C GLU A 364 -11.14 -31.23 -19.30
N ASP A 365 -12.01 -30.27 -18.97
CA ASP A 365 -13.17 -29.88 -19.78
C ASP A 365 -12.87 -28.57 -20.54
N SER A 366 -13.41 -28.40 -21.75
CA SER A 366 -13.11 -27.24 -22.61
C SER A 366 -13.54 -25.88 -22.03
N ALA A 367 -14.58 -25.86 -21.19
CA ALA A 367 -15.00 -24.66 -20.44
C ALA A 367 -13.96 -24.24 -19.39
N GLN A 368 -13.26 -25.21 -18.80
CA GLN A 368 -12.20 -25.00 -17.81
C GLN A 368 -10.98 -24.31 -18.43
N THR A 369 -10.71 -24.58 -19.72
CA THR A 369 -9.60 -23.95 -20.47
C THR A 369 -9.79 -22.44 -20.63
N ASN A 370 -11.01 -21.97 -20.93
CA ASN A 370 -11.30 -20.54 -21.10
C ASN A 370 -11.19 -19.76 -19.78
N ILE A 371 -11.67 -20.34 -18.68
CA ILE A 371 -11.56 -19.77 -17.34
C ILE A 371 -10.08 -19.67 -16.92
N ARG A 372 -9.32 -20.76 -17.07
CA ARG A 372 -7.87 -20.77 -16.79
C ARG A 372 -7.11 -19.75 -17.62
N GLN A 373 -7.46 -19.60 -18.89
CA GLN A 373 -6.85 -18.58 -19.75
C GLN A 373 -7.17 -17.17 -19.26
N THR A 374 -8.39 -16.90 -18.82
CA THR A 374 -8.80 -15.61 -18.24
C THR A 374 -8.05 -15.32 -16.94
N LEU A 375 -7.98 -16.30 -16.02
CA LEU A 375 -7.22 -16.19 -14.76
C LEU A 375 -5.72 -15.97 -15.01
N LYS A 376 -5.15 -16.60 -16.05
CA LYS A 376 -3.77 -16.37 -16.48
C LYS A 376 -3.57 -14.94 -16.96
N THR A 377 -4.42 -14.43 -17.85
CA THR A 377 -4.32 -13.05 -18.35
C THR A 377 -4.44 -12.02 -17.21
N LEU A 378 -5.34 -12.23 -16.25
CA LEU A 378 -5.50 -11.35 -15.08
C LEU A 378 -4.27 -11.42 -14.15
N SER A 379 -3.72 -12.61 -13.98
CA SER A 379 -2.46 -12.81 -13.24
C SER A 379 -1.28 -12.11 -13.93
N ASP A 380 -1.20 -12.16 -15.26
CA ASP A 380 -0.14 -11.49 -16.04
C ASP A 380 -0.15 -9.98 -15.84
N ALA A 381 -1.33 -9.34 -15.74
CA ALA A 381 -1.43 -7.91 -15.41
C ALA A 381 -0.83 -7.59 -14.03
N CYS A 382 -1.11 -8.42 -13.03
CA CYS A 382 -0.55 -8.29 -11.68
C CYS A 382 0.98 -8.44 -11.67
N ILE A 383 1.48 -9.48 -12.34
CA ILE A 383 2.91 -9.80 -12.45
C ILE A 383 3.65 -8.69 -13.19
N HIS A 384 3.09 -8.18 -14.28
CA HIS A 384 3.67 -7.08 -15.04
C HIS A 384 3.78 -5.80 -14.20
N ALA A 385 2.71 -5.42 -13.48
CA ALA A 385 2.73 -4.27 -12.57
C ALA A 385 3.80 -4.42 -11.47
N ALA A 386 4.00 -5.63 -10.94
CA ALA A 386 5.05 -5.92 -9.97
C ALA A 386 6.45 -5.76 -10.57
N ARG A 387 6.71 -6.33 -11.76
CA ARG A 387 7.98 -6.21 -12.47
C ARG A 387 8.30 -4.75 -12.83
N HIS A 388 7.30 -4.00 -13.28
CA HIS A 388 7.45 -2.58 -13.60
C HIS A 388 7.76 -1.76 -12.34
N THR A 389 7.05 -2.02 -11.23
CA THR A 389 7.36 -1.43 -9.92
C THR A 389 8.80 -1.70 -9.50
N HIS A 390 9.25 -2.95 -9.60
CA HIS A 390 10.62 -3.33 -9.28
C HIS A 390 11.62 -2.57 -10.16
N SER A 391 11.41 -2.53 -11.48
CA SER A 391 12.29 -1.82 -12.41
C SER A 391 12.46 -0.35 -12.06
N LEU A 392 11.35 0.36 -11.80
CA LEU A 392 11.38 1.78 -11.44
C LEU A 392 12.13 2.04 -10.14
N ILE A 393 11.92 1.19 -9.11
CA ILE A 393 12.59 1.35 -7.82
C ILE A 393 14.07 1.02 -7.91
N VAL A 394 14.45 -0.03 -8.66
CA VAL A 394 15.86 -0.37 -8.88
C VAL A 394 16.58 0.74 -9.64
N GLU A 395 15.97 1.31 -10.67
CA GLU A 395 16.53 2.44 -11.40
C GLU A 395 16.78 3.63 -10.47
N GLU A 396 15.77 4.04 -9.70
CA GLU A 396 15.91 5.11 -8.70
C GLU A 396 16.96 4.79 -7.62
N TRP A 397 17.07 3.52 -7.22
CA TRP A 397 18.07 3.06 -6.25
C TRP A 397 19.48 3.19 -6.83
N THR A 398 19.69 2.73 -8.07
CA THR A 398 20.98 2.84 -8.76
C THR A 398 21.38 4.29 -9.04
N ASN A 399 20.42 5.18 -9.25
CA ASN A 399 20.64 6.62 -9.42
C ASN A 399 20.89 7.36 -8.08
N GLY A 400 20.70 6.69 -6.94
CA GLY A 400 20.82 7.32 -5.61
C GLY A 400 19.67 8.29 -5.28
N SER A 401 18.54 8.16 -5.99
CA SER A 401 17.37 9.03 -5.85
C SER A 401 16.35 8.52 -4.83
N VAL A 402 16.41 7.24 -4.42
CA VAL A 402 15.50 6.67 -3.42
C VAL A 402 15.69 7.35 -2.06
N PRO A 403 14.64 7.96 -1.47
CA PRO A 403 14.69 8.46 -0.12
C PRO A 403 14.89 7.29 0.85
N ILE A 404 16.06 7.21 1.50
CA ILE A 404 16.45 6.03 2.31
C ILE A 404 15.48 5.73 3.46
N PHE A 405 14.92 6.77 4.10
CA PHE A 405 13.90 6.64 5.15
C PHE A 405 12.47 6.59 4.59
N GLY A 406 12.30 6.66 3.27
CA GLY A 406 11.00 6.71 2.60
C GLY A 406 10.18 5.45 2.82
N TYR A 407 8.96 5.62 3.29
CA TYR A 407 8.01 4.52 3.51
C TYR A 407 7.49 3.92 2.20
N PHE A 408 7.11 4.77 1.24
CA PHE A 408 6.37 4.33 0.05
C PHE A 408 7.19 3.41 -0.86
N TYR A 409 8.47 3.74 -1.10
CA TYR A 409 9.38 2.89 -1.87
C TYR A 409 9.54 1.50 -1.23
N ALA A 410 9.80 1.44 0.08
CA ALA A 410 9.91 0.17 0.80
C ALA A 410 8.61 -0.65 0.70
N HIS A 411 7.45 0.00 0.85
CA HIS A 411 6.15 -0.66 0.72
C HIS A 411 5.89 -1.20 -0.69
N TYR A 412 6.13 -0.40 -1.74
CA TYR A 412 5.89 -0.83 -3.12
C TYR A 412 6.84 -1.97 -3.52
N LEU A 413 8.11 -1.88 -3.11
CA LEU A 413 9.09 -2.93 -3.32
C LEU A 413 8.69 -4.24 -2.63
N PHE A 414 8.27 -4.16 -1.36
CA PHE A 414 7.72 -5.30 -0.62
C PHE A 414 6.52 -5.93 -1.32
N SER A 415 5.55 -5.10 -1.74
CA SER A 415 4.36 -5.59 -2.46
C SER A 415 4.74 -6.31 -3.75
N SER A 416 5.67 -5.75 -4.54
CA SER A 416 6.15 -6.39 -5.77
C SER A 416 6.89 -7.70 -5.50
N ALA A 417 7.70 -7.77 -4.45
CA ALA A 417 8.46 -8.97 -4.07
C ALA A 417 7.55 -10.16 -3.77
N LEU A 418 6.43 -9.95 -3.07
CA LEU A 418 5.44 -11.00 -2.81
C LEU A 418 4.82 -11.55 -4.10
N ILE A 419 4.50 -10.66 -5.06
CA ILE A 419 3.95 -11.06 -6.37
C ILE A 419 4.98 -11.85 -7.18
N MET A 420 6.25 -11.45 -7.17
CA MET A 420 7.34 -12.13 -7.87
C MET A 420 7.59 -13.54 -7.32
N VAL A 421 7.50 -13.73 -6.00
CA VAL A 421 7.54 -15.07 -5.39
C VAL A 421 6.42 -15.94 -5.93
N ILE A 422 5.17 -15.47 -5.93
CA ILE A 422 4.04 -16.26 -6.40
C ILE A 422 4.19 -16.58 -7.90
N SER A 423 4.57 -15.59 -8.71
CA SER A 423 4.83 -15.77 -10.14
C SER A 423 5.84 -16.90 -10.40
N SER A 424 6.95 -16.90 -9.66
CA SER A 424 8.00 -17.92 -9.80
C SER A 424 7.57 -19.33 -9.40
N LEU A 425 6.52 -19.47 -8.58
CA LEU A 425 5.97 -20.76 -8.15
C LEU A 425 4.87 -21.28 -9.08
N VAL A 426 4.04 -20.38 -9.59
CA VAL A 426 2.86 -20.74 -10.40
C VAL A 426 3.20 -20.88 -11.88
N TYR A 427 4.13 -20.07 -12.38
CA TYR A 427 4.45 -19.99 -13.81
C TYR A 427 5.95 -20.29 -14.04
N PRO A 428 6.32 -21.54 -14.38
CA PRO A 428 7.72 -21.93 -14.58
C PRO A 428 8.46 -21.10 -15.64
N GLU A 429 7.75 -20.57 -16.64
CA GLU A 429 8.29 -19.66 -17.65
C GLU A 429 8.84 -18.35 -17.05
N ASN A 430 8.38 -17.97 -15.86
CA ASN A 430 8.75 -16.74 -15.14
C ASN A 430 9.90 -16.96 -14.15
N SER A 431 10.80 -17.91 -14.41
CA SER A 431 11.93 -18.28 -13.53
C SER A 431 12.81 -17.10 -13.07
N ASN A 432 12.92 -16.03 -13.87
CA ASN A 432 13.68 -14.83 -13.52
C ASN A 432 13.06 -14.01 -12.37
N ASP A 433 11.76 -14.18 -12.08
CA ASP A 433 11.08 -13.40 -11.03
C ASP A 433 11.65 -13.66 -9.64
N PHE A 434 12.19 -14.86 -9.40
CA PHE A 434 12.86 -15.14 -8.15
C PHE A 434 14.14 -14.29 -7.97
N ALA A 435 14.89 -14.03 -9.04
CA ALA A 435 16.06 -13.15 -8.98
C ALA A 435 15.66 -11.69 -8.70
N LEU A 436 14.52 -11.24 -9.23
CA LEU A 436 13.97 -9.92 -8.92
C LEU A 436 13.51 -9.83 -7.45
N PHE A 437 12.94 -10.91 -6.90
CA PHE A 437 12.65 -11.01 -5.47
C PHE A 437 13.92 -10.85 -4.61
N GLU A 438 15.01 -11.54 -4.97
CA GLU A 438 16.29 -11.42 -4.23
C GLU A 438 16.87 -10.00 -4.31
N ALA A 439 16.77 -9.32 -5.45
CA ALA A 439 17.18 -7.92 -5.57
C ALA A 439 16.33 -7.00 -4.68
N ALA A 440 15.02 -7.17 -4.66
CA ALA A 440 14.11 -6.44 -3.78
C ALA A 440 14.43 -6.68 -2.29
N PHE A 441 14.74 -7.93 -1.92
CA PHE A 441 15.14 -8.34 -0.58
C PHE A 441 16.40 -7.60 -0.10
N GLU A 442 17.44 -7.54 -0.94
CA GLU A 442 18.69 -6.86 -0.59
C GLU A 442 18.53 -5.33 -0.50
N ILE A 443 17.70 -4.72 -1.35
CA ILE A 443 17.41 -3.27 -1.24
C ILE A 443 16.66 -2.97 0.08
N LEU A 444 15.66 -3.77 0.45
CA LEU A 444 14.96 -3.59 1.72
C LEU A 444 15.89 -3.80 2.92
N ARG A 445 16.80 -4.77 2.85
CA ARG A 445 17.86 -4.99 3.84
C ARG A 445 18.77 -3.77 3.98
N ALA A 446 19.20 -3.21 2.85
CA ALA A 446 20.02 -1.99 2.83
C ALA A 446 19.27 -0.81 3.47
N MET A 447 18.00 -0.57 3.09
CA MET A 447 17.18 0.48 3.71
C MET A 447 17.01 0.27 5.23
N SER A 448 16.75 -0.97 5.66
CA SER A 448 16.67 -1.36 7.07
C SER A 448 17.95 -1.03 7.84
N SER A 449 19.11 -1.38 7.30
CA SER A 449 20.42 -1.10 7.92
C SER A 449 20.71 0.40 8.12
N HIS A 450 20.08 1.28 7.33
CA HIS A 450 20.17 2.73 7.47
C HIS A 450 19.15 3.32 8.47
N GLY A 451 18.34 2.48 9.12
CA GLY A 451 17.36 2.89 10.13
C GLY A 451 15.95 3.12 9.58
N ASN A 452 15.62 2.65 8.38
CA ASN A 452 14.24 2.69 7.88
C ASN A 452 13.39 1.63 8.59
N LEU A 453 12.51 2.09 9.48
CA LEU A 453 11.64 1.25 10.30
C LEU A 453 10.64 0.42 9.48
N ALA A 454 10.11 0.99 8.40
CA ALA A 454 9.16 0.29 7.54
C ALA A 454 9.86 -0.78 6.69
N ALA A 455 11.04 -0.46 6.15
CA ALA A 455 11.87 -1.43 5.44
C ALA A 455 12.28 -2.60 6.35
N THR A 456 12.54 -2.34 7.64
CA THR A 456 12.79 -3.39 8.64
C THR A 456 11.60 -4.34 8.75
N GLU A 457 10.39 -3.81 8.96
CA GLU A 457 9.16 -4.63 9.04
C GLU A 457 8.93 -5.47 7.76
N PHE A 458 9.14 -4.87 6.59
CA PHE A 458 8.94 -5.53 5.32
C PHE A 458 10.03 -6.58 5.03
N PHE A 459 11.28 -6.29 5.36
CA PHE A 459 12.40 -7.21 5.27
C PHE A 459 12.15 -8.46 6.13
N ASP A 460 11.79 -8.28 7.41
CA ASP A 460 11.48 -9.39 8.32
C ASP A 460 10.36 -10.28 7.75
N ASN A 461 9.34 -9.67 7.13
CA ASN A 461 8.26 -10.42 6.49
C ASN A 461 8.72 -11.23 5.28
N LEU A 462 9.62 -10.68 4.44
CA LEU A 462 10.18 -11.43 3.31
C LEU A 462 11.15 -12.51 3.76
N GLU A 463 11.88 -12.31 4.86
CA GLU A 463 12.74 -13.33 5.44
C GLU A 463 11.93 -14.56 5.86
N CYS A 464 10.80 -14.35 6.54
CA CYS A 464 9.87 -15.45 6.85
C CYS A 464 9.30 -16.11 5.59
N VAL A 465 9.01 -15.36 4.53
CA VAL A 465 8.56 -15.95 3.25
C VAL A 465 9.67 -16.83 2.65
N LYS A 466 10.91 -16.35 2.65
CA LYS A 466 12.08 -17.07 2.14
C LYS A 466 12.32 -18.38 2.91
N GLN A 467 12.22 -18.34 4.24
CA GLN A 467 12.28 -19.53 5.09
C GLN A 467 11.22 -20.57 4.71
N CYS A 468 9.97 -20.16 4.51
CA CYS A 468 8.91 -21.07 4.05
C CYS A 468 9.20 -21.68 2.67
N LEU A 469 9.85 -20.93 1.77
CA LEU A 469 10.25 -21.44 0.45
C LEU A 469 11.37 -22.48 0.56
N ASP A 470 12.36 -22.24 1.42
CA ASP A 470 13.47 -23.16 1.65
C ASP A 470 13.00 -24.47 2.29
N GLU A 471 12.03 -24.39 3.21
CA GLU A 471 11.38 -25.57 3.80
C GLU A 471 10.61 -26.39 2.77
N MET A 472 9.85 -25.74 1.87
CA MET A 472 9.20 -26.44 0.76
C MET A 472 10.20 -27.10 -0.21
N ARG A 473 11.40 -26.51 -0.38
CA ARG A 473 12.47 -27.02 -1.24
C ARG A 473 13.40 -28.03 -0.55
N GLY A 474 13.17 -28.33 0.73
CA GLY A 474 13.99 -29.25 1.53
C GLY A 474 14.09 -30.69 0.98
N PRO A 475 14.97 -31.53 1.57
CA PRO A 475 15.52 -32.73 0.93
C PRO A 475 14.52 -33.84 0.56
N GLU A 476 13.27 -33.77 1.02
CA GLU A 476 12.21 -34.72 0.65
C GLU A 476 11.34 -34.25 -0.54
N GLY A 477 11.52 -33.02 -1.03
CA GLY A 477 10.81 -32.44 -2.18
C GLY A 477 11.59 -32.46 -3.50
N GLY A 478 12.78 -33.08 -3.53
CA GLY A 478 13.62 -33.23 -4.72
C GLY A 478 13.05 -34.22 -5.72
N ASN A 479 11.89 -33.92 -6.32
CA ASN A 479 11.38 -34.69 -7.47
C ASN A 479 10.65 -33.81 -8.50
N PHE A 480 11.17 -32.60 -8.75
CA PHE A 480 10.74 -31.78 -9.89
C PHE A 480 11.88 -31.32 -10.81
N HIS A 481 13.15 -31.64 -10.54
CA HIS A 481 14.27 -31.35 -11.46
C HIS A 481 15.51 -32.24 -11.25
N SER A 482 15.39 -33.57 -11.38
CA SER A 482 16.59 -34.44 -11.36
C SER A 482 16.51 -35.69 -12.25
N ASP A 483 15.94 -35.59 -13.46
CA ASP A 483 15.94 -36.67 -14.46
C ASP A 483 16.93 -36.45 -15.61
N VAL A 484 18.10 -35.87 -15.35
CA VAL A 484 19.18 -35.75 -16.36
C VAL A 484 20.53 -36.28 -15.88
N SER A 485 20.68 -36.73 -14.64
CA SER A 485 22.02 -37.11 -14.16
C SER A 485 22.01 -38.19 -13.09
N ARG A 486 21.57 -39.41 -13.45
CA ARG A 486 22.09 -40.66 -12.82
C ARG A 486 21.62 -41.95 -13.50
N ALA A 487 21.86 -42.05 -14.80
CA ALA A 487 21.96 -43.33 -15.51
C ALA A 487 23.44 -43.72 -15.68
N ALA A 488 24.14 -43.91 -14.57
CA ALA A 488 25.46 -44.55 -14.53
C ALA A 488 25.82 -44.77 -13.06
N GLU A 489 25.46 -45.94 -12.54
CA GLU A 489 26.34 -46.85 -11.80
C GLU A 489 25.49 -47.91 -11.11
N SER A 490 25.68 -49.12 -11.60
CA SER A 490 25.03 -50.34 -11.16
C SER A 490 25.54 -50.81 -9.80
N SER A 491 24.73 -51.70 -9.22
CA SER A 491 25.12 -52.90 -8.46
C SER A 491 25.68 -52.74 -7.05
N THR A 492 24.88 -53.11 -6.05
CA THR A 492 25.01 -54.33 -5.19
C THR A 492 24.09 -54.19 -3.97
N GLU A 493 22.96 -54.91 -3.94
CA GLU A 493 22.69 -56.11 -3.10
C GLU A 493 22.89 -55.95 -1.58
N SER A 494 21.80 -56.06 -0.79
CA SER A 494 21.60 -57.08 0.27
C SER A 494 20.80 -56.63 1.52
N LEU A 495 19.63 -57.25 1.67
CA LEU A 495 19.06 -57.91 2.85
C LEU A 495 18.55 -57.15 4.09
N ALA A 496 17.34 -57.58 4.47
CA ALA A 496 16.46 -57.16 5.57
C ALA A 496 16.89 -57.64 6.96
N VAL A 497 16.39 -56.95 8.01
CA VAL A 497 16.09 -57.56 9.33
C VAL A 497 14.84 -56.93 9.96
N ILE A 498 14.03 -57.82 10.54
CA ILE A 498 12.69 -57.68 11.13
C ILE A 498 12.71 -57.11 12.56
N ALA A 499 11.58 -56.53 12.99
CA ALA A 499 11.25 -56.00 14.32
C ALA A 499 11.36 -57.02 15.48
N PRO A 500 11.19 -56.58 16.76
CA PRO A 500 9.87 -56.80 17.39
C PRO A 500 9.41 -55.79 18.48
N ASN A 501 8.08 -55.57 18.51
CA ASN A 501 7.11 -55.37 19.62
C ASN A 501 7.53 -54.86 21.02
N GLN A 502 6.69 -53.97 21.58
CA GLN A 502 5.91 -54.12 22.85
C GLN A 502 5.01 -52.87 23.06
N LEU A 503 3.67 -52.96 22.93
CA LEU A 503 2.63 -53.25 23.95
C LEU A 503 2.45 -52.20 25.07
N GLY A 504 1.29 -51.55 25.09
CA GLY A 504 0.81 -50.71 26.20
C GLY A 504 -0.59 -50.12 25.95
N LEU A 505 -1.62 -50.79 26.47
CA LEU A 505 -3.06 -50.49 26.41
C LEU A 505 -3.52 -49.33 27.33
N PHE A 506 -4.82 -49.01 27.18
CA PHE A 506 -5.78 -48.26 28.03
C PHE A 506 -6.05 -46.81 27.57
N GLY A 507 -7.28 -46.35 27.34
CA GLY A 507 -8.60 -46.97 27.47
C GLY A 507 -9.68 -45.98 26.99
N ASN A 508 -10.78 -46.53 26.46
CA ASN A 508 -11.96 -45.80 25.98
C ASN A 508 -12.77 -45.21 27.15
N THR A 509 -13.39 -44.05 26.93
CA THR A 509 -14.79 -43.85 27.38
C THR A 509 -15.53 -42.86 26.50
N THR A 510 -16.69 -43.32 26.06
CA THR A 510 -17.76 -42.71 25.27
C THR A 510 -18.65 -41.78 26.09
N ALA A 511 -19.20 -40.73 25.47
CA ALA A 511 -20.55 -40.23 25.80
C ALA A 511 -21.15 -39.43 24.61
N SER A 512 -22.14 -40.05 23.96
CA SER A 512 -23.30 -39.44 23.27
C SER A 512 -24.00 -38.42 24.18
N GLY A 513 -24.72 -37.39 23.76
CA GLY A 513 -25.47 -37.10 22.54
C GLY A 513 -26.77 -36.39 22.97
N ILE A 514 -27.16 -35.27 22.35
CA ILE A 514 -28.52 -34.71 22.41
C ILE A 514 -28.86 -34.12 21.04
N SER A 515 -30.03 -34.49 20.55
CA SER A 515 -30.60 -34.18 19.23
C SER A 515 -31.54 -32.97 19.27
N GLU A 516 -31.68 -32.35 18.11
CA GLU A 516 -32.84 -31.63 17.54
C GLU A 516 -33.38 -30.34 18.18
N ALA A 517 -33.29 -29.25 17.40
CA ALA A 517 -34.42 -28.36 17.15
C ALA A 517 -34.31 -27.75 15.75
N THR A 518 -35.13 -28.25 14.84
CA THR A 518 -35.36 -27.79 13.47
C THR A 518 -36.04 -26.42 13.52
N VAL A 519 -35.36 -25.37 13.05
CA VAL A 519 -36.01 -24.10 12.69
C VAL A 519 -35.86 -23.93 11.19
N ALA A 520 -36.92 -24.28 10.47
CA ALA A 520 -37.10 -23.91 9.08
C ALA A 520 -37.42 -22.41 9.04
N THR A 521 -36.48 -21.59 8.57
CA THR A 521 -36.73 -20.21 8.18
C THR A 521 -36.22 -19.98 6.77
N ASN A 522 -37.18 -19.73 5.88
CA ASN A 522 -37.02 -19.37 4.48
C ASN A 522 -36.11 -18.13 4.31
N HIS A 523 -34.79 -18.32 4.23
CA HIS A 523 -33.80 -17.30 3.83
C HIS A 523 -33.05 -17.70 2.54
N ALA A 524 -33.41 -18.82 1.92
CA ALA A 524 -32.62 -19.44 0.86
C ALA A 524 -32.77 -18.77 -0.53
N ASN A 525 -33.77 -17.92 -0.76
CA ASN A 525 -34.05 -17.42 -2.12
C ASN A 525 -33.51 -16.01 -2.42
N ASP A 526 -33.12 -15.21 -1.42
CA ASP A 526 -32.52 -13.88 -1.67
C ASP A 526 -30.98 -13.89 -1.72
N MET A 527 -30.34 -14.97 -1.25
CA MET A 527 -28.88 -15.13 -1.31
C MET A 527 -28.39 -15.64 -2.68
N ALA A 528 -29.30 -16.06 -3.57
CA ALA A 528 -28.94 -16.64 -4.87
C ALA A 528 -28.51 -15.61 -5.94
N PHE A 529 -28.68 -14.30 -5.67
CA PHE A 529 -28.40 -13.22 -6.64
C PHE A 529 -27.26 -12.28 -6.24
N LEU A 530 -26.54 -12.59 -5.16
CA LEU A 530 -25.40 -11.81 -4.71
C LEU A 530 -24.12 -12.54 -5.09
N GLY A 531 -23.21 -11.83 -5.77
CA GLY A 531 -21.88 -12.29 -6.11
C GLY A 531 -21.02 -12.60 -4.88
N GLU A 532 -20.00 -13.42 -5.13
CA GLU A 532 -19.10 -13.97 -4.11
C GLU A 532 -18.25 -12.91 -3.40
N SER A 533 -17.92 -13.12 -2.13
CA SER A 533 -16.88 -12.34 -1.44
C SER A 533 -15.47 -12.73 -1.91
N MET A 534 -14.45 -11.96 -1.52
CA MET A 534 -13.04 -12.31 -1.84
C MET A 534 -12.66 -13.66 -1.21
N GLU A 535 -13.10 -13.92 0.02
CA GLU A 535 -12.83 -15.18 0.71
C GLU A 535 -13.56 -16.37 0.07
N GLU A 536 -14.80 -16.18 -0.39
CA GLU A 536 -15.53 -17.19 -1.14
C GLU A 536 -14.87 -17.49 -2.48
N PHE A 537 -14.44 -16.46 -3.23
CA PHE A 537 -13.66 -16.62 -4.44
C PHE A 537 -12.39 -17.46 -4.21
N LEU A 538 -11.63 -17.15 -3.15
CA LEU A 538 -10.41 -17.90 -2.79
C LEU A 538 -10.67 -19.35 -2.37
N ALA A 539 -11.92 -19.70 -2.01
CA ALA A 539 -12.31 -21.04 -1.58
C ALA A 539 -12.92 -21.91 -2.71
N GLN A 540 -13.25 -21.31 -3.86
CA GLN A 540 -13.92 -22.01 -4.97
C GLN A 540 -12.96 -22.91 -5.77
N PRO A 541 -13.36 -24.15 -6.09
CA PRO A 541 -12.77 -24.91 -7.18
C PRO A 541 -13.15 -24.27 -8.54
N ASP A 542 -12.29 -24.37 -9.56
CA ASP A 542 -12.37 -23.72 -10.89
C ASP A 542 -13.71 -23.86 -11.67
N VAL A 543 -14.68 -24.62 -11.17
CA VAL A 543 -15.79 -25.21 -11.91
C VAL A 543 -16.99 -24.26 -12.11
N ASP A 544 -17.14 -23.19 -11.32
CA ASP A 544 -18.40 -22.40 -11.28
C ASP A 544 -18.30 -20.94 -11.78
N PHE A 545 -17.23 -20.53 -12.46
CA PHE A 545 -17.08 -19.16 -12.96
C PHE A 545 -17.94 -18.89 -14.21
N LEU A 546 -19.17 -18.38 -14.02
CA LEU A 546 -19.98 -17.84 -15.12
C LEU A 546 -19.36 -16.51 -15.62
N LEU A 547 -18.65 -16.58 -16.75
CA LEU A 547 -18.13 -15.41 -17.47
C LEU A 547 -19.18 -14.86 -18.45
N ASP A 548 -19.26 -13.53 -18.57
CA ASP A 548 -20.06 -12.86 -19.60
C ASP A 548 -19.31 -12.89 -20.95
N PRO A 549 -19.87 -13.49 -22.02
CA PRO A 549 -19.25 -13.56 -23.34
C PRO A 549 -18.99 -12.19 -24.00
N SER A 550 -19.62 -11.12 -23.53
CA SER A 550 -19.39 -9.76 -24.06
C SER A 550 -18.08 -9.13 -23.57
N LEU A 551 -17.50 -9.65 -22.49
CA LEU A 551 -16.25 -9.17 -21.88
C LEU A 551 -15.03 -9.99 -22.31
N THR A 552 -15.22 -11.20 -22.83
CA THR A 552 -14.11 -12.02 -23.34
C THR A 552 -13.39 -11.36 -24.50
N ASP A 553 -14.09 -10.70 -25.44
CA ASP A 553 -13.46 -10.01 -26.57
C ASP A 553 -12.63 -8.78 -26.16
N THR A 554 -12.96 -8.14 -25.03
CA THR A 554 -12.18 -7.01 -24.49
C THR A 554 -10.96 -7.47 -23.68
N VAL A 555 -11.04 -8.65 -23.05
CA VAL A 555 -9.93 -9.31 -22.35
C VAL A 555 -8.94 -9.97 -23.33
N TYR A 556 -9.42 -10.57 -24.42
CA TYR A 556 -8.56 -11.09 -25.50
C TYR A 556 -7.97 -9.99 -26.40
N SER A 557 -8.54 -8.78 -26.35
CA SER A 557 -7.97 -7.56 -26.93
C SER A 557 -7.22 -6.70 -25.91
N TRP A 558 -6.84 -7.26 -24.75
CA TRP A 558 -5.72 -6.70 -24.00
C TRP A 558 -4.52 -6.71 -24.94
N PRO A 559 -4.04 -5.54 -25.37
CA PRO A 559 -3.02 -5.53 -26.37
C PRO A 559 -1.72 -6.02 -25.73
N ASN A 560 -0.77 -6.39 -26.58
CA ASN A 560 0.64 -6.51 -26.24
C ASN A 560 1.00 -5.61 -25.05
N LEU A 561 1.59 -6.22 -24.03
CA LEU A 561 2.06 -5.61 -22.77
C LEU A 561 2.92 -4.34 -22.99
N SER A 562 3.35 -4.06 -24.22
CA SER A 562 3.98 -2.80 -24.64
C SER A 562 3.15 -1.54 -24.36
N LEU A 563 1.82 -1.62 -24.24
CA LEU A 563 0.96 -0.44 -23.97
C LEU A 563 0.97 0.04 -22.51
N TRP A 564 1.52 -0.75 -21.58
CA TRP A 564 1.67 -0.39 -20.17
C TRP A 564 3.03 0.23 -19.85
N THR A 565 3.92 0.27 -20.85
CA THR A 565 5.34 0.66 -20.71
C THR A 565 5.82 1.59 -21.83
N ALA A 566 4.89 2.16 -22.61
CA ALA A 566 5.18 3.07 -23.72
C ALA A 566 5.28 4.52 -23.27
#